data_AF-A0A8T4SM55-F1
#
_entry.id   AF-A0A8T4SM55-F1
#
_cell.length_a   1.000
_cell.length_b   1.000
_cell.length_c   1.000
_cell.angle_alpha   90.00
_cell.angle_beta   90.00
_cell.angle_gamma   90.00
#
_symmetry.space_group_name_H-M   'P 1'
#
loop_
_entity.id
_entity.type
_entity.pdbx_description
1 polymer ?
#
loop_
_entity_poly.entity_id
_entity_poly.type
_entity_poly.pdbx_seq_one_letter_code
_entity_poly.pdbx_strand_id
1 'polypeptide(L)'
;MNPDAIAKLIVEKGLKNVNLSMFTDSEKKSILQEAAEVFLRQGKTADLLEILEYVDLKKFADMMRPLAENCVEQGEYKKAAQIYEKIGYGELAEFIRLNFVQ
;
A
#
# COMPACT_ATOMS: atom_id res chain seq x y z
N MET A 1 5.54 -11.60 -21.61
CA MET A 1 4.38 -10.76 -21.22
C MET A 1 4.94 -9.50 -20.57
N ASN A 2 4.39 -8.31 -20.84
CA ASN A 2 4.92 -7.06 -20.29
C ASN A 2 4.32 -6.81 -18.88
N PRO A 3 5.11 -6.81 -17.79
CA PRO A 3 4.62 -6.56 -16.42
C PRO A 3 3.80 -5.27 -16.31
N ASP A 4 4.24 -4.21 -16.96
CA ASP A 4 3.57 -2.90 -17.01
C ASP A 4 2.14 -2.99 -17.55
N ALA A 5 1.90 -3.87 -18.53
CA ALA A 5 0.58 -4.03 -19.14
C ALA A 5 -0.38 -4.73 -18.18
N ILE A 6 0.13 -5.66 -17.35
CA ILE A 6 -0.67 -6.35 -16.34
C ILE A 6 -0.92 -5.41 -15.15
N ALA A 7 0.06 -4.63 -14.72
CA ALA A 7 -0.13 -3.60 -13.69
C ALA A 7 -1.23 -2.60 -14.10
N LYS A 8 -1.26 -2.14 -15.35
CA LYS A 8 -2.34 -1.30 -15.88
C LYS A 8 -3.70 -1.99 -15.84
N LEU A 9 -3.78 -3.26 -16.26
CA LEU A 9 -5.01 -4.04 -16.17
C LEU A 9 -5.53 -4.16 -14.73
N ILE A 10 -4.64 -4.33 -13.75
CA ILE A 10 -5.00 -4.34 -12.33
C ILE A 10 -5.53 -2.97 -11.89
N VAL A 11 -4.90 -1.88 -12.33
CA VAL A 11 -5.34 -0.51 -11.99
C VAL A 11 -6.72 -0.18 -12.57
N GLU A 12 -7.03 -0.70 -13.75
CA GLU A 12 -8.30 -0.47 -14.47
C GLU A 12 -9.43 -1.37 -13.98
N LYS A 13 -9.14 -2.65 -13.72
CA LYS A 13 -10.16 -3.68 -13.45
C LYS A 13 -10.18 -4.17 -12.00
N GLY A 14 -9.19 -3.83 -11.20
CA GLY A 14 -8.98 -4.37 -9.85
C GLY A 14 -8.32 -5.75 -9.86
N LEU A 15 -7.59 -6.06 -8.77
CA LEU A 15 -6.83 -7.31 -8.62
C LEU A 15 -7.69 -8.56 -8.86
N LYS A 16 -8.90 -8.57 -8.29
CA LYS A 16 -9.82 -9.72 -8.33
C LYS A 16 -10.23 -10.14 -9.75
N ASN A 17 -10.11 -9.22 -10.72
CA ASN A 17 -10.48 -9.45 -12.11
C ASN A 17 -9.29 -9.78 -13.01
N VAL A 18 -8.07 -9.92 -12.45
CA VAL A 18 -6.85 -10.23 -13.19
C VAL A 18 -6.27 -11.55 -12.69
N ASN A 19 -6.17 -12.53 -13.58
CA ASN A 19 -5.54 -13.81 -13.24
C ASN A 19 -4.01 -13.68 -13.26
N LEU A 20 -3.37 -13.88 -12.11
CA LEU A 20 -1.92 -13.89 -11.96
C LEU A 20 -1.33 -15.30 -11.83
N SER A 21 -2.12 -16.36 -12.03
CA SER A 21 -1.70 -17.76 -11.78
C SER A 21 -0.54 -18.21 -12.66
N MET A 22 -0.31 -17.56 -13.81
CA MET A 22 0.77 -17.89 -14.75
C MET A 22 2.12 -17.25 -14.41
N PHE A 23 2.16 -16.37 -13.40
CA PHE A 23 3.38 -15.68 -12.99
C PHE A 23 4.01 -16.36 -11.78
N THR A 24 5.34 -16.27 -11.68
CA THR A 24 6.08 -16.60 -10.46
C THR A 24 5.80 -15.58 -9.36
N ASP A 25 6.10 -15.92 -8.11
CA ASP A 25 5.86 -14.99 -6.99
C ASP A 25 6.70 -13.72 -7.07
N SER A 26 7.92 -13.82 -7.64
CA SER A 26 8.76 -12.66 -7.92
C SER A 26 8.12 -11.73 -8.95
N GLU A 27 7.58 -12.29 -10.05
CA GLU A 27 6.89 -11.51 -11.07
C GLU A 27 5.58 -10.90 -10.54
N LYS A 28 4.78 -11.66 -9.78
CA LYS A 28 3.58 -11.14 -9.12
C LYS A 28 3.94 -9.95 -8.24
N LYS A 29 4.98 -10.08 -7.41
CA LYS A 29 5.44 -8.99 -6.54
C LYS A 29 5.84 -7.76 -7.34
N SER A 30 6.56 -7.91 -8.45
CA SER A 30 6.92 -6.78 -9.33
C SER A 30 5.69 -6.09 -9.92
N ILE A 31 4.77 -6.86 -10.51
CA ILE A 31 3.53 -6.37 -11.11
C ILE A 31 2.69 -5.61 -10.07
N LEU A 32 2.55 -6.18 -8.87
CA LEU A 32 1.77 -5.57 -7.79
C LEU A 32 2.47 -4.33 -7.21
N GLN A 33 3.81 -4.31 -7.20
CA GLN A 33 4.56 -3.12 -6.82
C GLN A 33 4.28 -1.96 -7.80
N GLU A 34 4.29 -2.22 -9.11
CA GLU A 34 3.96 -1.20 -10.12
C GLU A 34 2.50 -0.73 -9.99
N ALA A 35 1.55 -1.65 -9.78
CA ALA A 35 0.15 -1.29 -9.55
C ALA A 35 -0.03 -0.43 -8.29
N ALA A 36 0.69 -0.74 -7.20
CA ALA A 36 0.66 0.02 -5.96
C ALA A 36 1.13 1.46 -6.12
N GLU A 37 2.19 1.69 -6.88
CA GLU A 37 2.66 3.05 -7.18
C GLU A 37 1.58 3.86 -7.89
N VAL A 38 0.89 3.26 -8.87
CA VAL A 38 -0.19 3.93 -9.60
C VAL A 38 -1.40 4.17 -8.69
N PHE A 39 -1.79 3.21 -7.85
CA PHE A 39 -2.87 3.41 -6.88
C PHE A 39 -2.57 4.54 -5.90
N LEU A 40 -1.34 4.63 -5.42
CA LEU A 40 -0.88 5.70 -4.54
C LEU A 40 -0.98 7.07 -5.21
N ARG A 41 -0.45 7.19 -6.43
CA ARG A 41 -0.54 8.43 -7.21
C ARG A 41 -1.99 8.85 -7.51
N GLN A 42 -2.91 7.89 -7.61
CA GLN A 42 -4.34 8.14 -7.84
C GLN A 42 -5.16 8.30 -6.56
N GLY A 43 -4.56 8.15 -5.37
CA GLY A 43 -5.29 8.18 -4.10
C GLY A 43 -6.29 7.01 -3.94
N LYS A 44 -6.13 5.93 -4.70
CA LYS A 44 -6.98 4.73 -4.66
C LYS A 44 -6.62 3.83 -3.48
N THR A 45 -6.85 4.33 -2.27
CA THR A 45 -6.46 3.67 -1.03
C THR A 45 -7.13 2.30 -0.85
N ALA A 46 -8.40 2.15 -1.28
CA ALA A 46 -9.11 0.86 -1.18
C ALA A 46 -8.44 -0.23 -2.04
N ASP A 47 -8.08 0.08 -3.28
CA ASP A 47 -7.39 -0.86 -4.17
C ASP A 47 -5.98 -1.19 -3.67
N LEU A 48 -5.27 -0.18 -3.13
CA LEU A 48 -3.96 -0.39 -2.51
C LEU A 48 -4.03 -1.35 -1.32
N LEU A 49 -5.08 -1.27 -0.48
CA LEU A 49 -5.31 -2.18 0.65
C LEU A 49 -5.46 -3.63 0.20
N GLU A 50 -6.02 -3.90 -0.99
CA GLU A 50 -6.19 -5.26 -1.50
C GLU A 50 -4.86 -5.95 -1.87
N ILE A 51 -3.84 -5.16 -2.26
CA ILE A 51 -2.54 -5.68 -2.72
C ILE A 51 -1.43 -5.52 -1.65
N LEU A 52 -1.77 -4.96 -0.50
CA LEU A 52 -0.84 -4.43 0.50
C LEU A 52 0.03 -5.51 1.17
N GLU A 53 -0.43 -6.76 1.18
CA GLU A 53 0.30 -7.91 1.71
C GLU A 53 1.39 -8.43 0.75
N TYR A 54 1.29 -8.08 -0.53
CA TYR A 54 2.20 -8.53 -1.58
C TYR A 54 3.28 -7.51 -1.94
N VAL A 55 3.16 -6.30 -1.41
CA VAL A 55 3.94 -5.14 -1.81
C VAL A 55 4.87 -4.73 -0.67
N ASP A 56 6.12 -4.40 -1.01
CA ASP A 56 7.02 -3.78 -0.04
C ASP A 56 6.72 -2.29 0.05
N LEU A 57 5.88 -1.92 1.02
CA LEU A 57 5.47 -0.53 1.25
C LEU A 57 6.61 0.38 1.70
N LYS A 58 7.73 -0.16 2.21
CA LYS A 58 8.88 0.69 2.57
C LYS A 58 9.41 1.44 1.35
N LYS A 59 9.30 0.86 0.15
CA LYS A 59 9.64 1.52 -1.12
C LYS A 59 8.74 2.71 -1.46
N PHE A 60 7.59 2.83 -0.78
CA PHE A 60 6.60 3.88 -1.00
C PHE A 60 6.43 4.78 0.22
N ALA A 61 7.40 4.79 1.14
CA ALA A 61 7.34 5.57 2.37
C ALA A 61 6.98 7.05 2.11
N ASP A 62 7.58 7.67 1.09
CA ASP A 62 7.32 9.09 0.75
C ASP A 62 5.89 9.36 0.29
N MET A 63 5.25 8.40 -0.40
CA MET A 63 3.86 8.53 -0.85
C MET A 63 2.86 8.13 0.25
N MET A 64 3.22 7.18 1.10
CA MET A 64 2.38 6.67 2.19
C MET A 64 2.39 7.58 3.41
N ARG A 65 3.48 8.32 3.65
CA ARG A 65 3.61 9.18 4.82
C ARG A 65 2.52 10.26 4.88
N PRO A 66 2.21 11.01 3.80
CA PRO A 66 1.08 11.93 3.80
C PRO A 66 -0.27 11.27 4.12
N LEU A 67 -0.46 10.01 3.73
CA LEU A 67 -1.67 9.26 4.09
C LEU A 67 -1.73 8.97 5.59
N ALA A 68 -0.59 8.65 6.21
CA ALA A 68 -0.49 8.45 7.66
C ALA A 68 -0.69 9.76 8.42
N GLU A 69 -0.11 10.87 7.93
CA GLU A 69 -0.30 12.23 8.48
C GLU A 69 -1.77 12.64 8.43
N ASN A 70 -2.44 12.47 7.28
CA ASN A 70 -3.88 12.71 7.17
C ASN A 70 -4.69 11.82 8.12
N CYS A 71 -4.32 10.55 8.32
CA CYS A 71 -4.97 9.70 9.32
C CYS A 71 -4.83 10.27 10.74
N VAL A 72 -3.67 10.85 11.10
CA VAL A 72 -3.48 11.53 12.40
C VAL A 72 -4.38 12.75 12.50
N GLU A 73 -4.44 13.59 11.46
CA GLU A 73 -5.29 14.78 11.44
C GLU A 73 -6.79 14.47 11.58
N GLN A 74 -7.23 13.34 11.02
CA GLN A 74 -8.62 12.85 11.12
C GLN A 74 -8.91 12.07 12.41
N GLY A 75 -7.91 11.87 13.29
CA GLY A 75 -8.05 11.05 14.49
C GLY A 75 -8.11 9.54 14.25
N GLU A 76 -7.80 9.06 13.04
CA GLU A 76 -7.72 7.63 12.67
C GLU A 76 -6.41 6.99 13.18
N TYR A 77 -6.10 7.12 14.47
CA TYR A 77 -4.78 6.79 15.04
C TYR A 77 -4.35 5.34 14.85
N LYS A 78 -5.30 4.39 14.94
CA LYS A 78 -5.01 2.96 14.72
C LYS A 78 -4.49 2.72 13.30
N LYS A 79 -5.08 3.37 12.31
CA LYS A 79 -4.70 3.26 10.90
C LYS A 79 -3.40 4.01 10.62
N ALA A 80 -3.21 5.20 11.20
CA ALA A 80 -1.96 5.93 11.12
C ALA A 80 -0.77 5.09 11.62
N ALA A 81 -0.89 4.47 12.81
CA ALA A 81 0.16 3.63 13.38
C ALA A 81 0.46 2.40 12.52
N GLN A 82 -0.56 1.76 11.94
CA GLN A 82 -0.36 0.64 11.00
C GLN A 82 0.43 1.07 9.75
N ILE A 83 0.13 2.25 9.19
CA ILE A 83 0.86 2.76 8.03
C ILE A 83 2.31 3.04 8.42
N TYR A 84 2.55 3.83 9.46
CA TYR A 84 3.91 4.19 9.91
C TYR A 84 4.79 2.97 10.18
N GLU A 85 4.26 1.93 10.82
CA GLU A 85 5.00 0.68 11.03
C GLU A 85 5.38 0.01 9.70
N LYS A 86 4.43 -0.10 8.76
CA LYS A 86 4.67 -0.71 7.45
C LYS A 86 5.67 0.07 6.60
N ILE A 87 5.80 1.38 6.81
CA ILE A 87 6.75 2.23 6.08
C ILE A 87 8.07 2.49 6.84
N GLY A 88 8.29 1.82 7.98
CA GLY A 88 9.57 1.83 8.69
C GLY A 88 9.71 2.91 9.78
N TYR A 89 8.63 3.60 10.13
CA TYR A 89 8.58 4.60 11.21
C TYR A 89 8.08 3.96 12.51
N GLY A 90 8.78 2.91 12.96
CA GLY A 90 8.35 2.08 14.10
C GLY A 90 8.18 2.86 15.41
N GLU A 91 9.13 3.74 15.75
CA GLU A 91 9.07 4.56 16.96
C GLU A 91 7.85 5.49 16.97
N LEU A 92 7.53 6.10 15.83
CA LEU A 92 6.35 6.95 15.69
C LEU A 92 5.05 6.13 15.75
N ALA A 93 5.04 4.95 15.13
CA ALA A 93 3.90 4.04 15.24
C ALA A 93 3.63 3.62 16.69
N GLU A 94 4.69 3.31 17.45
CA GLU A 94 4.62 2.97 18.87
C GLU A 94 4.13 4.17 19.70
N PHE A 95 4.69 5.36 19.47
CA PHE A 95 4.23 6.59 20.11
C PHE A 95 2.74 6.83 19.89
N ILE A 96 2.24 6.68 18.65
CA ILE A 96 0.82 6.88 18.35
C ILE A 96 -0.04 5.85 19.09
N ARG A 97 0.38 4.58 19.12
CA ARG A 97 -0.35 3.52 19.83
C ARG A 97 -0.49 3.82 21.32
N LEU A 98 0.63 4.13 21.98
CA LEU A 98 0.66 4.35 23.42
C LEU A 98 -0.14 5.57 23.88
N ASN A 99 -0.23 6.60 23.05
CA ASN A 99 -0.84 7.87 23.45
C ASN A 99 -2.28 8.04 22.93
N PHE A 100 -2.66 7.38 21.84
CA PHE A 100 -3.93 7.67 21.14
C PHE A 100 -4.78 6.45 20.77
N VAL A 101 -4.26 5.22 20.87
CA VAL A 101 -5.01 3.99 20.59
C VAL A 101 -5.27 3.27 21.92
N GLN A 102 -6.36 3.64 22.59
CA GLN A 102 -6.85 2.98 23.81
C GLN A 102 -7.83 1.86 23.48
#